data_AF-A0A9D8MD59-F1
#
_entry.id   AF-A0A9D8MD59-F1
#
_cell.length_a   1.000
_cell.length_b   1.000
_cell.length_c   1.000
_cell.angle_alpha   90.00
_cell.angle_beta   90.00
_cell.angle_gamma   90.00
#
_symmetry.space_group_name_H-M   'P 1'
#
loop_
_entity.id
_entity.type
_entity.pdbx_description
1 polymer ?
#
loop_
_entity_poly.entity_id
_entity_poly.type
_entity_poly.pdbx_seq_one_letter_code
_entity_poly.pdbx_strand_id
1 'polypeptide(L)'
;DSSDWNVIMTGLKCMQGKCIVNSISLKEGEDVFKAHARDVRQMGAAVVVMCFDEQGQATTYERRIAIAERSYRILTEEIGMRPQDIIFDPNILAIATGMEEHDAYARDFIRAAAWIREHLPGAHVSGGVSNLSFSFRGNNYIREAMHAVFLYHAINAGMDFGIVNPATKVTYSDIPQEELDILEDVILNRRPHAADDLIKLSQDILAKKEEKGPAAESEKEAKDLTVEERLSLALRKGNGEHLEADLMEAMQKYGKAVDIIEGPLMSAMDEVGRLFGEGKMFLPQVVKTARTMKQAVAILQPYLNASAVSTNTSQARKIVMATVKGDVHDIGKNIVSVILACNGYEVIDLGVMVPPEKIVETVKATHADAVGLSGLITPSLSEMVNVATEMEKAGLRVPILIGGATTSALHAALKIAPQYTGIVVWMKDAAQNVIAANRLFNPKESSTYMQQIRAEQEEMRRSYRQKHEELLSIEEARRNKLDLFH
;
A
#
# COMPACT_ATOMS: atom_id res chain seq x y z
N ASP A 1 -17.38 -9.12 -7.45
CA ASP A 1 -16.28 -8.14 -7.30
C ASP A 1 -15.24 -8.44 -8.35
N SER A 2 -14.95 -7.48 -9.23
CA SER A 2 -13.94 -7.60 -10.30
C SER A 2 -13.75 -6.23 -10.94
N SER A 3 -12.51 -5.93 -11.35
CA SER A 3 -12.20 -4.78 -12.21
C SER A 3 -12.37 -5.05 -13.70
N ASP A 4 -12.54 -6.33 -14.10
CA ASP A 4 -12.88 -6.71 -15.46
C ASP A 4 -14.41 -6.79 -15.60
N TRP A 5 -14.98 -5.91 -16.43
CA TRP A 5 -16.41 -5.82 -16.66
C TRP A 5 -16.99 -7.08 -17.33
N ASN A 6 -16.22 -7.77 -18.17
CA ASN A 6 -16.67 -9.01 -18.80
C ASN A 6 -16.86 -10.13 -17.77
N VAL A 7 -16.02 -10.15 -16.74
CA VAL A 7 -16.15 -11.08 -15.61
C VAL A 7 -17.38 -10.74 -14.78
N ILE A 8 -17.64 -9.45 -14.50
CA ILE A 8 -18.87 -9.01 -13.83
C ILE A 8 -20.11 -9.48 -14.61
N MET A 9 -20.16 -9.22 -15.91
CA MET A 9 -21.31 -9.57 -16.74
C MET A 9 -21.52 -11.07 -16.89
N THR A 10 -20.43 -11.84 -17.00
CA THR A 10 -20.51 -13.31 -16.99
C THR A 10 -21.04 -13.81 -15.64
N GLY A 11 -20.55 -13.25 -14.54
CA GLY A 11 -21.00 -13.59 -13.20
C GLY A 11 -22.48 -13.29 -12.98
N LEU A 12 -22.95 -12.08 -13.33
CA LEU A 12 -24.34 -11.68 -13.16
C LEU A 12 -25.32 -12.59 -13.92
N LYS A 13 -24.92 -13.14 -15.07
CA LYS A 13 -25.76 -14.08 -15.86
C LYS A 13 -25.91 -15.45 -15.20
N CYS A 14 -25.05 -15.80 -14.26
CA CYS A 14 -25.02 -17.11 -13.60
C CYS A 14 -25.62 -17.09 -12.18
N MET A 15 -25.92 -15.92 -11.64
CA MET A 15 -26.35 -15.76 -10.26
C MET A 15 -27.88 -15.64 -10.15
N GLN A 16 -28.45 -16.24 -9.11
CA GLN A 16 -29.87 -16.11 -8.78
C GLN A 16 -30.07 -15.03 -7.71
N GLY A 17 -31.20 -14.34 -7.77
CA GLY A 17 -31.54 -13.27 -6.83
C GLY A 17 -30.88 -11.93 -7.17
N LYS A 18 -30.87 -11.02 -6.19
CA LYS A 18 -30.35 -9.66 -6.38
C LYS A 18 -28.89 -9.58 -5.97
N CYS A 19 -28.01 -9.53 -6.96
CA CYS A 19 -26.58 -9.38 -6.74
C CYS A 19 -26.21 -7.93 -6.40
N ILE A 20 -25.05 -7.75 -5.78
CA ILE A 20 -24.39 -6.44 -5.61
C ILE A 20 -23.13 -6.45 -6.47
N VAL A 21 -23.03 -5.51 -7.41
CA VAL A 21 -21.84 -5.29 -8.23
C VAL A 21 -20.87 -4.38 -7.47
N ASN A 22 -19.73 -4.93 -7.05
CA ASN A 22 -18.62 -4.17 -6.49
C ASN A 22 -17.51 -4.07 -7.55
N SER A 23 -17.20 -2.92 -8.13
CA SER A 23 -17.89 -1.62 -8.05
C SER A 23 -17.90 -0.91 -9.42
N ILE A 24 -18.65 0.18 -9.55
CA ILE A 24 -18.49 1.16 -10.64
C ILE A 24 -17.99 2.49 -10.08
N SER A 25 -17.38 3.32 -10.92
CA SER A 25 -16.89 4.65 -10.54
C SER A 25 -16.73 5.54 -11.76
N LEU A 26 -16.53 6.84 -11.56
CA LEU A 26 -16.32 7.83 -12.62
C LEU A 26 -14.87 7.88 -13.13
N LYS A 27 -13.99 6.98 -12.64
CA LYS A 27 -12.54 7.00 -12.94
C LYS A 27 -12.19 6.88 -14.43
N GLU A 28 -13.01 6.17 -15.20
CA GLU A 28 -12.86 5.97 -16.66
C GLU A 28 -13.73 6.94 -17.46
N GLY A 29 -14.28 7.96 -16.80
CA GLY A 29 -15.20 8.92 -17.38
C GLY A 29 -16.67 8.51 -17.28
N GLU A 30 -17.51 9.49 -17.56
CA GLU A 30 -18.95 9.40 -17.38
C GLU A 30 -19.63 8.40 -18.33
N ASP A 31 -19.15 8.27 -19.58
CA ASP A 31 -19.74 7.36 -20.56
C ASP A 31 -19.61 5.89 -20.15
N VAL A 32 -18.43 5.50 -19.65
CA VAL A 32 -18.16 4.15 -19.14
C VAL A 32 -19.00 3.90 -17.89
N PHE A 33 -19.06 4.86 -16.97
CA PHE A 33 -19.90 4.78 -15.77
C PHE A 33 -21.39 4.58 -16.12
N LYS A 34 -21.91 5.35 -17.07
CA LYS A 34 -23.29 5.23 -17.57
C LYS A 34 -23.55 3.89 -18.26
N ALA A 35 -22.61 3.41 -19.08
CA ALA A 35 -22.72 2.12 -19.74
C ALA A 35 -22.81 0.98 -18.72
N HIS A 36 -21.88 0.94 -17.76
CA HIS A 36 -21.88 -0.04 -16.69
C HIS A 36 -23.16 0.04 -15.84
N ALA A 37 -23.61 1.25 -15.48
CA ALA A 37 -24.85 1.43 -14.72
C ALA A 37 -26.10 0.90 -15.45
N ARG A 38 -26.18 1.07 -16.78
CA ARG A 38 -27.27 0.49 -17.59
C ARG A 38 -27.25 -1.03 -17.56
N ASP A 39 -26.06 -1.64 -17.69
CA ASP A 39 -25.89 -3.09 -17.60
C ASP A 39 -26.34 -3.62 -16.23
N VAL A 40 -25.90 -2.99 -15.13
CA VAL A 40 -26.30 -3.39 -13.78
C VAL A 40 -27.81 -3.30 -13.60
N ARG A 41 -28.43 -2.19 -14.05
CA ARG A 41 -29.88 -1.99 -14.00
C ARG A 41 -30.61 -3.06 -14.82
N GLN A 42 -30.13 -3.38 -16.02
CA GLN A 42 -30.73 -4.40 -16.89
C GLN A 42 -30.67 -5.79 -16.25
N MET A 43 -29.59 -6.10 -15.54
CA MET A 43 -29.43 -7.36 -14.81
C MET A 43 -30.19 -7.39 -13.47
N GLY A 44 -30.86 -6.30 -13.08
CA GLY A 44 -31.64 -6.20 -11.84
C GLY A 44 -30.79 -6.22 -10.56
N ALA A 45 -29.49 -5.94 -10.66
CA ALA A 45 -28.56 -5.93 -9.53
C ALA A 45 -28.48 -4.54 -8.86
N ALA A 46 -28.01 -4.51 -7.62
CA ALA A 46 -27.56 -3.29 -6.93
C ALA A 46 -26.07 -3.04 -7.22
N VAL A 47 -25.58 -1.85 -6.91
CA VAL A 47 -24.22 -1.43 -7.23
C VAL A 47 -23.54 -0.69 -6.10
N VAL A 48 -22.27 -1.03 -5.87
CA VAL A 48 -21.36 -0.20 -5.08
C VAL A 48 -20.74 0.85 -5.99
N VAL A 49 -20.88 2.12 -5.60
CA VAL A 49 -20.31 3.28 -6.29
C VAL A 49 -19.16 3.80 -5.46
N MET A 50 -17.94 3.61 -5.94
CA MET A 50 -16.78 4.18 -5.25
C MET A 50 -16.68 5.67 -5.53
N CYS A 51 -16.34 6.45 -4.49
CA CYS A 51 -16.02 7.88 -4.62
C CYS A 51 -14.64 8.07 -5.29
N PHE A 52 -14.57 7.74 -6.57
CA PHE A 52 -13.41 7.85 -7.43
C PHE A 52 -13.87 8.42 -8.77
N ASP A 53 -13.28 9.52 -9.20
CA ASP A 53 -13.56 10.15 -10.49
C ASP A 53 -12.30 10.32 -11.34
N GLU A 54 -12.41 11.05 -12.44
CA GLU A 54 -11.33 11.28 -13.41
C GLU A 54 -10.10 11.99 -12.78
N GLN A 55 -10.26 12.63 -11.61
CA GLN A 55 -9.18 13.30 -10.88
C GLN A 55 -8.52 12.41 -9.82
N GLY A 56 -9.06 11.21 -9.56
CA GLY A 56 -8.53 10.28 -8.58
C GLY A 56 -9.52 9.91 -7.47
N GLN A 57 -8.99 9.20 -6.48
CA GLN A 57 -9.74 8.79 -5.30
C GLN A 57 -10.06 9.99 -4.39
N ALA A 58 -11.27 10.05 -3.84
CA ALA A 58 -11.64 11.10 -2.89
C ALA A 58 -11.04 10.84 -1.50
N THR A 59 -10.05 11.66 -1.14
CA THR A 59 -9.38 11.62 0.16
C THR A 59 -9.97 12.58 1.19
N THR A 60 -10.60 13.68 0.78
CA THR A 60 -11.22 14.68 1.66
C THR A 60 -12.74 14.56 1.73
N TYR A 61 -13.34 15.10 2.79
CA TYR A 61 -14.80 15.18 2.95
C TYR A 61 -15.49 15.83 1.73
N GLU A 62 -14.99 16.99 1.27
CA GLU A 62 -15.59 17.76 0.18
C GLU A 62 -15.58 16.98 -1.14
N ARG A 63 -14.47 16.26 -1.41
CA ARG A 63 -14.37 15.41 -2.60
C ARG A 63 -15.31 14.22 -2.54
N ARG A 64 -15.48 13.61 -1.35
CA ARG A 64 -16.38 12.46 -1.17
C ARG A 64 -17.84 12.85 -1.47
N ILE A 65 -18.32 13.95 -0.90
CA ILE A 65 -19.70 14.39 -1.12
C ILE A 65 -19.94 14.84 -2.56
N ALA A 66 -18.97 15.53 -3.18
CA ALA A 66 -19.10 16.00 -4.56
C ALA A 66 -19.21 14.84 -5.57
N ILE A 67 -18.39 13.80 -5.40
CA ILE A 67 -18.46 12.61 -6.26
C ILE A 67 -19.76 11.83 -5.99
N ALA A 68 -20.13 11.63 -4.72
CA ALA A 68 -21.36 10.93 -4.37
C ALA A 68 -22.60 11.62 -4.95
N GLU A 69 -22.68 12.95 -4.84
CA GLU A 69 -23.77 13.75 -5.41
C GLU A 69 -23.83 13.64 -6.93
N ARG A 70 -22.69 13.81 -7.63
CA ARG A 70 -22.61 13.70 -9.09
C ARG A 70 -23.06 12.31 -9.55
N SER A 71 -22.51 11.26 -8.94
CA SER A 71 -22.88 9.88 -9.26
C SER A 71 -24.36 9.60 -8.98
N TYR A 72 -24.91 10.09 -7.87
CA TYR A 72 -26.32 9.89 -7.53
C TYR A 72 -27.25 10.48 -8.57
N ARG A 73 -27.01 11.74 -9.00
CA ARG A 73 -27.82 12.40 -10.04
C ARG A 73 -27.76 11.64 -11.35
N ILE A 74 -26.57 11.25 -11.81
CA ILE A 74 -26.41 10.45 -13.04
C ILE A 74 -27.21 9.13 -12.94
N LEU A 75 -27.06 8.40 -11.83
CA LEU A 75 -27.71 7.09 -11.67
C LEU A 75 -29.23 7.20 -11.58
N THR A 76 -29.75 8.19 -10.86
CA THR A 76 -31.19 8.31 -10.60
C THR A 76 -31.94 9.06 -11.71
N GLU A 77 -31.39 10.18 -12.20
CA GLU A 77 -32.08 11.06 -13.15
C GLU A 77 -31.86 10.63 -14.60
N GLU A 78 -30.64 10.22 -14.97
CA GLU A 78 -30.32 9.86 -16.36
C GLU A 78 -30.44 8.37 -16.63
N ILE A 79 -29.98 7.53 -15.69
CA ILE A 79 -30.04 6.07 -15.84
C ILE A 79 -31.36 5.51 -15.28
N GLY A 80 -32.09 6.23 -14.43
CA GLY A 80 -33.34 5.73 -13.85
C GLY A 80 -33.15 4.52 -12.92
N MET A 81 -32.00 4.42 -12.26
CA MET A 81 -31.73 3.43 -11.23
C MET A 81 -32.49 3.80 -9.96
N ARG A 82 -33.03 2.79 -9.25
CA ARG A 82 -33.70 3.04 -7.97
C ARG A 82 -32.66 3.46 -6.93
N PRO A 83 -32.90 4.48 -6.09
CA PRO A 83 -31.96 4.89 -5.05
C PRO A 83 -31.55 3.76 -4.10
N GLN A 84 -32.46 2.83 -3.78
CA GLN A 84 -32.21 1.66 -2.91
C GLN A 84 -31.23 0.65 -3.51
N ASP A 85 -30.91 0.79 -4.80
CA ASP A 85 -29.97 -0.08 -5.51
C ASP A 85 -28.56 0.54 -5.53
N ILE A 86 -28.39 1.74 -4.96
CA ILE A 86 -27.13 2.50 -4.94
C ILE A 86 -26.52 2.42 -3.54
N ILE A 87 -25.30 1.89 -3.47
CA ILE A 87 -24.50 1.79 -2.26
C ILE A 87 -23.23 2.60 -2.47
N PHE A 88 -23.04 3.71 -1.77
CA PHE A 88 -21.80 4.49 -1.89
C PHE A 88 -20.69 3.87 -1.05
N ASP A 89 -19.48 3.80 -1.60
CA ASP A 89 -18.24 3.60 -0.84
C ASP A 89 -17.44 4.92 -0.85
N PRO A 90 -17.48 5.71 0.24
CA PRO A 90 -16.72 6.95 0.37
C PRO A 90 -15.20 6.78 0.55
N ASN A 91 -14.67 5.56 0.40
CA ASN A 91 -13.28 5.17 0.62
C ASN A 91 -12.86 5.19 2.09
N ILE A 92 -12.91 4.03 2.76
CA ILE A 92 -12.16 3.84 4.01
C ILE A 92 -10.68 3.73 3.68
N LEU A 93 -9.89 4.71 4.14
CA LEU A 93 -8.44 4.81 3.94
C LEU A 93 -7.68 4.55 5.23
N ALA A 94 -6.40 4.19 5.10
CA ALA A 94 -5.52 3.95 6.25
C ALA A 94 -5.25 5.26 7.01
N ILE A 95 -5.38 5.20 8.33
CA ILE A 95 -5.08 6.33 9.23
C ILE A 95 -3.89 6.02 10.12
N ALA A 96 -3.47 7.02 10.90
CA ALA A 96 -2.34 6.93 11.82
C ALA A 96 -1.11 6.38 11.11
N THR A 97 -0.86 6.79 9.86
CA THR A 97 0.26 6.32 9.03
C THR A 97 1.57 7.04 9.36
N GLY A 98 1.53 8.04 10.24
CA GLY A 98 2.62 8.99 10.47
C GLY A 98 2.59 10.22 9.55
N MET A 99 1.65 10.28 8.59
CA MET A 99 1.40 11.44 7.73
C MET A 99 0.18 12.21 8.22
N GLU A 100 0.35 13.50 8.56
CA GLU A 100 -0.70 14.34 9.14
C GLU A 100 -1.93 14.48 8.21
N GLU A 101 -1.69 14.49 6.89
CA GLU A 101 -2.73 14.50 5.86
C GLU A 101 -3.70 13.31 5.97
N HIS A 102 -3.27 12.19 6.56
CA HIS A 102 -4.06 10.97 6.67
C HIS A 102 -4.90 10.90 7.95
N ASP A 103 -4.61 11.76 8.94
CA ASP A 103 -5.24 11.69 10.27
C ASP A 103 -6.74 11.99 10.20
N ALA A 104 -7.16 12.80 9.22
CA ALA A 104 -8.57 13.15 9.03
C ALA A 104 -9.41 12.10 8.29
N TYR A 105 -8.82 11.10 7.65
CA TYR A 105 -9.54 10.24 6.69
C TYR A 105 -10.72 9.48 7.29
N ALA A 106 -10.60 8.99 8.52
CA ALA A 106 -11.67 8.27 9.22
C ALA A 106 -12.81 9.19 9.63
N ARG A 107 -12.50 10.33 10.28
CA ARG A 107 -13.46 11.37 10.62
C ARG A 107 -14.21 11.87 9.38
N ASP A 108 -13.50 12.14 8.29
CA ASP A 108 -14.10 12.63 7.05
C ASP A 108 -14.96 11.55 6.37
N PHE A 109 -14.73 10.26 6.64
CA PHE A 109 -15.59 9.17 6.15
C PHE A 109 -16.91 9.19 6.91
N ILE A 110 -16.83 9.27 8.23
CA ILE A 110 -18.00 9.33 9.12
C ILE A 110 -18.86 10.55 8.75
N ARG A 111 -18.25 11.71 8.51
CA ARG A 111 -18.95 12.91 8.02
C ARG A 111 -19.60 12.70 6.65
N ALA A 112 -18.91 12.08 5.70
CA ALA A 112 -19.45 11.80 4.38
C ALA A 112 -20.61 10.80 4.44
N ALA A 113 -20.55 9.79 5.31
CA ALA A 113 -21.65 8.85 5.54
C ALA A 113 -22.92 9.57 6.01
N ALA A 114 -22.79 10.45 7.02
CA ALA A 114 -23.90 11.28 7.50
C ALA A 114 -24.49 12.15 6.38
N TRP A 115 -23.63 12.82 5.62
CA TRP A 115 -24.07 13.67 4.52
C TRP A 115 -24.82 12.90 3.44
N ILE A 116 -24.30 11.73 3.02
CA ILE A 116 -24.95 10.88 2.01
C ILE A 116 -26.34 10.46 2.48
N ARG A 117 -26.48 10.07 3.76
CA ARG A 117 -27.76 9.64 4.32
C ARG A 117 -28.79 10.76 4.42
N GLU A 118 -28.34 11.99 4.66
CA GLU A 118 -29.20 13.18 4.72
C GLU A 118 -29.61 13.67 3.31
N HIS A 119 -28.69 13.65 2.34
CA HIS A 119 -28.88 14.34 1.06
C HIS A 119 -29.23 13.41 -0.11
N LEU A 120 -28.90 12.12 -0.04
CA LEU A 120 -29.09 11.13 -1.12
C LEU A 120 -30.13 10.07 -0.68
N PRO A 121 -31.43 10.41 -0.67
CA PRO A 121 -32.45 9.62 -0.03
C PRO A 121 -32.60 8.23 -0.64
N GLY A 122 -32.51 7.20 0.20
CA GLY A 122 -32.62 5.80 -0.20
C GLY A 122 -31.30 5.15 -0.60
N ALA A 123 -30.20 5.90 -0.73
CA ALA A 123 -28.88 5.33 -0.93
C ALA A 123 -28.31 4.73 0.38
N HIS A 124 -27.46 3.72 0.22
CA HIS A 124 -26.75 3.04 1.30
C HIS A 124 -25.28 3.49 1.37
N VAL A 125 -24.60 3.20 2.47
CA VAL A 125 -23.18 3.54 2.66
C VAL A 125 -22.40 2.31 3.10
N SER A 126 -21.34 2.02 2.35
CA SER A 126 -20.45 0.87 2.49
C SER A 126 -18.99 1.28 2.72
N GLY A 127 -18.19 0.36 3.25
CA GLY A 127 -16.74 0.50 3.25
C GLY A 127 -15.98 -0.75 3.72
N GLY A 128 -14.77 -0.91 3.18
CA GLY A 128 -13.78 -1.90 3.60
C GLY A 128 -13.09 -1.52 4.92
N VAL A 129 -13.64 -1.97 6.06
CA VAL A 129 -13.18 -1.56 7.41
C VAL A 129 -11.72 -1.95 7.68
N SER A 130 -11.25 -3.04 7.08
CA SER A 130 -9.89 -3.53 7.27
C SER A 130 -8.81 -2.54 6.79
N ASN A 131 -9.12 -1.68 5.80
CA ASN A 131 -8.22 -0.67 5.24
C ASN A 131 -7.82 0.39 6.28
N LEU A 132 -8.74 0.76 7.17
CA LEU A 132 -8.55 1.73 8.24
C LEU A 132 -7.29 1.43 9.07
N SER A 133 -7.15 0.15 9.42
CA SER A 133 -6.16 -0.36 10.38
C SER A 133 -4.86 -0.84 9.74
N PHE A 134 -4.64 -0.57 8.45
CA PHE A 134 -3.53 -1.15 7.68
C PHE A 134 -2.17 -0.85 8.32
N SER A 135 -2.02 0.34 8.91
CA SER A 135 -0.81 0.81 9.58
C SER A 135 -0.32 -0.10 10.72
N PHE A 136 -1.22 -0.89 11.32
CA PHE A 136 -0.96 -1.76 12.47
C PHE A 136 -1.03 -3.26 12.12
N ARG A 137 -0.74 -3.63 10.86
CA ARG A 137 -0.58 -5.04 10.46
C ARG A 137 0.41 -5.75 11.41
N GLY A 138 0.04 -6.95 11.86
CA GLY A 138 0.76 -7.70 12.88
C GLY A 138 0.20 -7.56 14.29
N ASN A 139 -0.54 -6.47 14.59
CA ASN A 139 -1.19 -6.27 15.89
C ASN A 139 -2.71 -6.45 15.78
N ASN A 140 -3.18 -7.69 15.84
CA ASN A 140 -4.61 -8.00 15.65
C ASN A 140 -5.51 -7.28 16.67
N TYR A 141 -5.10 -7.18 17.94
CA TYR A 141 -5.90 -6.53 18.97
C TYR A 141 -6.16 -5.06 18.65
N ILE A 142 -5.10 -4.27 18.38
CA ILE A 142 -5.24 -2.86 18.02
C ILE A 142 -6.10 -2.69 16.77
N ARG A 143 -5.92 -3.56 15.76
CA ARG A 143 -6.73 -3.49 14.54
C ARG A 143 -8.21 -3.73 14.82
N GLU A 144 -8.54 -4.77 15.58
CA GLU A 144 -9.92 -5.09 15.95
C GLU A 144 -10.54 -3.98 16.82
N ALA A 145 -9.78 -3.40 17.75
CA ALA A 145 -10.24 -2.27 18.57
C ALA A 145 -10.50 -1.01 17.73
N MET A 146 -9.62 -0.68 16.77
CA MET A 146 -9.85 0.41 15.81
C MET A 146 -11.12 0.16 14.98
N HIS A 147 -11.35 -1.08 14.53
CA HIS A 147 -12.56 -1.42 13.76
C HIS A 147 -13.82 -1.23 14.60
N ALA A 148 -13.81 -1.65 15.87
CA ALA A 148 -14.94 -1.51 16.77
C ALA A 148 -15.29 -0.02 17.03
N VAL A 149 -14.28 0.81 17.31
CA VAL A 149 -14.47 2.26 17.52
C VAL A 149 -14.97 2.95 16.25
N PHE A 150 -14.37 2.65 15.11
CA PHE A 150 -14.81 3.20 13.83
C PHE A 150 -16.25 2.82 13.50
N LEU A 151 -16.59 1.53 13.61
CA LEU A 151 -17.93 1.04 13.30
C LEU A 151 -18.98 1.65 14.22
N TYR A 152 -18.68 1.82 15.51
CA TYR A 152 -19.59 2.48 16.45
C TYR A 152 -19.99 3.88 15.96
N HIS A 153 -19.01 4.71 15.59
CA HIS A 153 -19.27 6.07 15.11
C HIS A 153 -19.85 6.10 13.68
N ALA A 154 -19.35 5.25 12.78
CA ALA A 154 -19.80 5.21 11.39
C ALA A 154 -21.24 4.71 11.27
N ILE A 155 -21.64 3.70 12.04
CA ILE A 155 -23.02 3.19 12.06
C ILE A 155 -23.96 4.26 12.60
N ASN A 156 -23.58 4.95 13.67
CA ASN A 156 -24.37 6.06 14.23
C ASN A 156 -24.51 7.23 13.23
N ALA A 157 -23.50 7.44 12.37
CA ALA A 157 -23.55 8.41 11.27
C ALA A 157 -24.32 7.89 10.03
N GLY A 158 -24.76 6.62 10.03
CA GLY A 158 -25.61 6.06 8.99
C GLY A 158 -24.92 5.17 7.95
N MET A 159 -23.70 4.69 8.24
CA MET A 159 -23.12 3.54 7.55
C MET A 159 -23.94 2.27 7.86
N ASP A 160 -24.46 1.61 6.83
CA ASP A 160 -25.36 0.45 6.98
C ASP A 160 -24.83 -0.84 6.33
N PHE A 161 -23.65 -0.79 5.70
CA PHE A 161 -23.01 -1.96 5.09
C PHE A 161 -21.50 -2.01 5.39
N GLY A 162 -21.04 -2.91 6.26
CA GLY A 162 -19.61 -3.07 6.58
C GLY A 162 -18.97 -4.30 5.97
N ILE A 163 -17.88 -4.14 5.22
CA ILE A 163 -17.04 -5.28 4.79
C ILE A 163 -16.01 -5.53 5.89
N VAL A 164 -16.31 -6.51 6.76
CA VAL A 164 -15.57 -6.84 7.99
C VAL A 164 -15.14 -8.31 8.01
N ASN A 165 -14.13 -8.62 8.83
CA ASN A 165 -13.79 -10.02 9.11
C ASN A 165 -14.79 -10.58 10.15
N PRO A 166 -15.59 -11.62 9.82
CA PRO A 166 -16.59 -12.17 10.73
C PRO A 166 -15.98 -12.85 11.97
N ALA A 167 -14.67 -13.12 11.98
CA ALA A 167 -13.98 -13.71 13.13
C ALA A 167 -13.55 -12.68 14.20
N THR A 168 -13.73 -11.38 13.94
CA THR A 168 -13.38 -10.29 14.87
C THR A 168 -14.24 -10.36 16.13
N LYS A 169 -13.63 -10.25 17.32
CA LYS A 169 -14.35 -10.46 18.60
C LYS A 169 -14.47 -9.21 19.45
N VAL A 170 -13.62 -8.20 19.22
CA VAL A 170 -13.63 -6.98 20.04
C VAL A 170 -14.87 -6.15 19.71
N THR A 171 -15.66 -5.84 20.73
CA THR A 171 -16.75 -4.85 20.63
C THR A 171 -16.36 -3.53 21.29
N TYR A 172 -17.07 -2.44 20.97
CA TYR A 172 -16.79 -1.10 21.52
C TYR A 172 -16.79 -1.10 23.05
N SER A 173 -17.74 -1.83 23.67
CA SER A 173 -17.88 -1.92 25.13
C SER A 173 -16.82 -2.77 25.83
N ASP A 174 -16.09 -3.61 25.08
CA ASP A 174 -15.03 -4.46 25.64
C ASP A 174 -13.70 -3.71 25.80
N ILE A 175 -13.57 -2.52 25.21
CA ILE A 175 -12.33 -1.75 25.17
C ILE A 175 -12.18 -0.99 26.50
N PRO A 176 -11.05 -1.15 27.22
CA PRO A 176 -10.78 -0.37 28.44
C PRO A 176 -10.81 1.14 28.17
N GLN A 177 -11.33 1.93 29.12
CA GLN A 177 -11.55 3.37 28.91
C GLN A 177 -10.30 4.13 28.47
N GLU A 178 -9.14 3.86 29.08
CA GLU A 178 -7.88 4.53 28.71
C GLU A 178 -7.45 4.24 27.25
N GLU A 179 -7.69 3.02 26.77
CA GLU A 179 -7.40 2.63 25.39
C GLU A 179 -8.44 3.19 24.42
N LEU A 180 -9.71 3.22 24.85
CA LEU A 180 -10.82 3.76 24.10
C LEU A 180 -10.60 5.25 23.81
N ASP A 181 -10.19 6.04 24.80
CA ASP A 181 -9.93 7.48 24.63
C ASP A 181 -8.87 7.73 23.55
N ILE A 182 -7.76 6.95 23.57
CA ILE A 182 -6.69 7.03 22.56
C ILE A 182 -7.22 6.65 21.17
N LEU A 183 -8.00 5.57 21.08
CA LEU A 183 -8.58 5.12 19.82
C LEU A 183 -9.58 6.14 19.26
N GLU A 184 -10.42 6.74 20.10
CA GLU A 184 -11.34 7.80 19.68
C GLU A 184 -10.63 9.07 19.23
N ASP A 185 -9.56 9.47 19.91
CA ASP A 185 -8.74 10.60 19.51
C ASP A 185 -8.17 10.41 18.10
N VAL A 186 -7.74 9.18 17.77
CA VAL A 186 -7.24 8.82 16.44
C VAL A 186 -8.35 8.73 15.40
N ILE A 187 -9.46 8.03 15.69
CA ILE A 187 -10.55 7.79 14.74
C ILE A 187 -11.29 9.09 14.39
N LEU A 188 -11.54 9.93 15.39
CA LEU A 188 -12.29 11.18 15.22
C LEU A 188 -11.37 12.39 15.01
N ASN A 189 -10.05 12.20 15.04
CA ASN A 189 -9.05 13.25 14.89
C ASN A 189 -9.34 14.43 15.84
N ARG A 190 -9.48 14.14 17.15
CA ARG A 190 -9.88 15.13 18.18
C ARG A 190 -8.74 16.08 18.56
N ARG A 191 -7.50 15.59 18.48
CA ARG A 191 -6.30 16.35 18.84
C ARG A 191 -5.11 15.98 17.96
N PRO A 192 -4.17 16.91 17.77
CA PRO A 192 -2.91 16.62 17.09
C PRO A 192 -2.13 15.49 17.78
N HIS A 193 -1.36 14.74 16.99
CA HIS A 193 -0.43 13.70 17.46
C HIS A 193 -1.07 12.50 18.19
N ALA A 194 -2.40 12.31 18.12
CA ALA A 194 -3.06 11.14 18.71
C ALA A 194 -2.51 9.79 18.19
N ALA A 195 -2.04 9.76 16.94
CA ALA A 195 -1.40 8.59 16.35
C ALA A 195 -0.15 8.12 17.14
N ASP A 196 0.56 9.05 17.79
CA ASP A 196 1.76 8.73 18.56
C ASP A 196 1.44 7.97 19.84
N ASP A 197 0.34 8.33 20.50
CA ASP A 197 -0.14 7.62 21.68
C ASP A 197 -0.65 6.23 21.32
N LEU A 198 -1.30 6.08 20.16
CA LEU A 198 -1.73 4.77 19.67
C LEU A 198 -0.53 3.87 19.32
N ILE A 199 0.54 4.44 18.74
CA ILE A 199 1.80 3.70 18.52
C ILE A 199 2.35 3.22 19.87
N LYS A 200 2.44 4.11 20.86
CA LYS A 200 2.95 3.75 22.20
C LYS A 200 2.12 2.64 22.84
N LEU A 201 0.78 2.78 22.83
CA LEU A 201 -0.14 1.75 23.30
C LEU A 201 0.09 0.42 22.60
N SER A 202 0.27 0.43 21.27
CA SER A 202 0.50 -0.79 20.49
C SER A 202 1.79 -1.52 20.90
N GLN A 203 2.83 -0.78 21.28
CA GLN A 203 4.09 -1.32 21.76
C GLN A 203 3.97 -1.89 23.17
N ASP A 204 3.30 -1.17 24.08
CA ASP A 204 3.09 -1.62 25.44
C ASP A 204 2.30 -2.95 25.48
N ILE A 205 1.32 -3.11 24.59
CA ILE A 205 0.55 -4.35 24.44
C ILE A 205 1.42 -5.49 23.88
N LEU A 206 2.27 -5.21 22.89
CA LEU A 206 3.20 -6.22 22.37
C LEU A 206 4.22 -6.67 23.42
N ALA A 207 4.80 -5.72 24.16
CA ALA A 207 5.75 -6.02 25.23
C ALA A 207 5.13 -6.94 26.28
N LYS A 208 3.91 -6.63 26.73
CA LYS A 208 3.15 -7.47 27.69
C LYS A 208 2.89 -8.89 27.16
N LYS A 209 2.73 -9.09 25.84
CA LYS A 209 2.49 -10.41 25.23
C LYS A 209 3.74 -11.28 25.10
N GLU A 210 4.93 -10.69 25.03
CA GLU A 210 6.19 -11.45 24.89
C GLU A 210 6.75 -11.95 26.24
N GLU A 211 6.03 -11.82 27.37
CA GLU A 211 6.55 -12.05 28.74
C GLU A 211 7.88 -11.33 29.05
N LYS A 212 8.27 -10.39 28.20
CA LYS A 212 9.20 -9.34 28.58
C LYS A 212 8.37 -8.40 29.44
N GLY A 213 8.81 -8.14 30.67
CA GLY A 213 8.24 -7.04 31.47
C GLY A 213 8.14 -5.75 30.62
N PRO A 214 7.37 -4.73 31.06
CA PRO A 214 7.24 -3.48 30.32
C PRO A 214 8.60 -3.09 29.79
N ALA A 215 8.72 -2.77 28.50
CA ALA A 215 9.98 -2.60 27.80
C ALA A 215 10.81 -1.48 28.45
N ALA A 216 11.43 -1.80 29.57
CA ALA A 216 12.67 -1.27 30.04
C ALA A 216 13.73 -1.89 29.12
N GLU A 217 13.65 -1.59 27.81
CA GLU A 217 14.89 -1.34 27.10
C GLU A 217 15.50 -0.18 27.86
N SER A 218 16.42 -0.54 28.75
CA SER A 218 17.16 0.34 29.63
C SER A 218 17.30 1.71 29.00
N GLU A 219 16.72 2.72 29.64
CA GLU A 219 17.34 4.04 29.71
C GLU A 219 18.75 3.84 30.31
N LYS A 220 19.67 3.24 29.56
CA LYS A 220 21.03 3.75 29.59
C LYS A 220 20.84 5.16 29.08
N GLU A 221 21.14 6.15 29.93
CA GLU A 221 21.11 7.54 29.53
C GLU A 221 21.80 7.64 28.17
N ALA A 222 21.14 8.24 27.17
CA ALA A 222 21.62 8.24 25.78
C ALA A 222 23.11 8.65 25.67
N LYS A 223 23.64 9.36 26.67
CA LYS A 223 25.04 9.75 26.87
C LYS A 223 26.06 8.60 26.93
N ASP A 224 25.68 7.40 27.38
CA ASP A 224 26.60 6.25 27.51
C ASP A 224 26.71 5.41 26.23
N LEU A 225 25.90 5.71 25.21
CA LEU A 225 25.91 5.00 23.93
C LEU A 225 26.96 5.58 22.98
N THR A 226 27.50 4.74 22.10
CA THR A 226 28.33 5.19 20.98
C THR A 226 27.53 6.09 20.03
N VAL A 227 28.20 6.95 19.26
CA VAL A 227 27.53 7.81 18.28
C VAL A 227 26.70 7.00 17.27
N GLU A 228 27.18 5.82 16.87
CA GLU A 228 26.45 4.92 15.99
C GLU A 228 25.16 4.39 16.63
N GLU A 229 25.22 3.99 17.90
CA GLU A 229 24.06 3.52 18.66
C GLU A 229 23.05 4.66 18.90
N ARG A 230 23.52 5.90 19.15
CA ARG A 230 22.65 7.07 19.29
C ARG A 230 21.95 7.42 17.97
N LEU A 231 22.67 7.43 16.85
CA LEU A 231 22.09 7.65 15.52
C LEU A 231 21.08 6.55 15.17
N SER A 232 21.37 5.28 15.47
CA SER A 232 20.42 4.18 15.29
C SER A 232 19.18 4.35 16.17
N LEU A 233 19.36 4.72 17.43
CA LEU A 233 18.26 4.97 18.37
C LEU A 233 17.38 6.14 17.92
N ALA A 234 17.99 7.24 17.46
CA ALA A 234 17.30 8.40 16.92
C ALA A 234 16.43 8.02 15.71
N LEU A 235 16.98 7.25 14.78
CA LEU A 235 16.25 6.72 13.62
C LEU A 235 15.12 5.77 14.01
N ARG A 236 15.38 4.79 14.90
CA ARG A 236 14.38 3.83 15.39
C ARG A 236 13.21 4.49 16.10
N LYS A 237 13.49 5.50 16.94
CA LYS A 237 12.46 6.28 17.65
C LYS A 237 11.82 7.35 16.77
N GLY A 238 12.45 7.69 15.64
CA GLY A 238 12.05 8.80 14.80
C GLY A 238 12.13 10.15 15.53
N ASN A 239 13.15 10.33 16.39
CA ASN A 239 13.38 11.55 17.15
C ASN A 239 14.65 12.26 16.63
N GLY A 240 14.47 13.48 16.13
CA GLY A 240 15.54 14.32 15.60
C GLY A 240 16.20 15.29 16.60
N GLU A 241 15.79 15.33 17.87
CA GLU A 241 16.22 16.36 18.86
C GLU A 241 17.74 16.49 19.03
N HIS A 242 18.48 15.38 19.01
CA HIS A 242 19.94 15.35 19.17
C HIS A 242 20.70 15.03 17.88
N LEU A 243 19.96 14.90 16.77
CA LEU A 243 20.48 14.37 15.52
C LEU A 243 21.63 15.21 14.96
N GLU A 244 21.55 16.54 15.03
CA GLU A 244 22.62 17.42 14.54
C GLU A 244 23.93 17.22 15.33
N ALA A 245 23.85 17.17 16.66
CA ALA A 245 25.02 16.98 17.52
C ALA A 245 25.69 15.62 17.27
N ASP A 246 24.89 14.56 17.18
CA ASP A 246 25.37 13.21 16.91
C ASP A 246 26.00 13.09 15.51
N LEU A 247 25.42 13.75 14.50
CA LEU A 247 26.00 13.78 13.16
C LEU A 247 27.32 14.54 13.12
N MET A 248 27.47 15.63 13.87
CA MET A 248 28.74 16.36 13.95
C MET A 248 29.84 15.55 14.65
N GLU A 249 29.49 14.78 15.69
CA GLU A 249 30.43 13.84 16.33
C GLU A 249 30.83 12.71 15.35
N ALA A 250 29.86 12.13 14.64
CA ALA A 250 30.14 11.15 13.59
C ALA A 250 31.00 11.75 12.47
N MET A 251 30.84 13.04 12.16
CA MET A 251 31.66 13.77 11.19
C MET A 251 33.13 13.83 11.61
N GLN A 252 33.42 13.97 12.92
CA GLN A 252 34.77 13.90 13.45
C GLN A 252 35.36 12.49 13.36
N LYS A 253 34.53 11.46 13.54
CA LYS A 253 34.95 10.05 13.53
C LYS A 253 35.18 9.49 12.12
N TYR A 254 34.28 9.75 11.18
CA TYR A 254 34.28 9.18 9.83
C TYR A 254 34.93 10.09 8.78
N GLY A 255 35.04 11.39 9.04
CA GLY A 255 35.74 12.34 8.18
C GLY A 255 35.02 12.72 6.87
N LYS A 256 34.15 11.86 6.32
CA LYS A 256 33.30 12.16 5.14
C LYS A 256 31.83 11.93 5.41
N ALA A 257 31.00 12.88 4.97
CA ALA A 257 29.55 12.81 5.17
C ALA A 257 28.91 11.59 4.48
N VAL A 258 29.46 11.17 3.34
CA VAL A 258 29.03 9.93 2.64
C VAL A 258 29.21 8.70 3.52
N ASP A 259 30.34 8.60 4.25
CA ASP A 259 30.65 7.43 5.06
C ASP A 259 29.71 7.30 6.28
N ILE A 260 29.14 8.42 6.75
CA ILE A 260 28.10 8.42 7.80
C ILE A 260 26.75 7.94 7.25
N ILE A 261 26.42 8.36 6.02
CA ILE A 261 25.19 7.93 5.33
C ILE A 261 25.27 6.43 5.02
N GLU A 262 26.33 5.99 4.35
CA GLU A 262 26.54 4.60 3.92
C GLU A 262 26.86 3.65 5.09
N GLY A 263 27.35 4.18 6.21
CA GLY A 263 27.69 3.41 7.41
C GLY A 263 26.55 3.38 8.44
N PRO A 264 26.66 4.16 9.53
CA PRO A 264 25.75 4.06 10.67
C PRO A 264 24.28 4.34 10.32
N LEU A 265 23.99 5.32 9.45
CA LEU A 265 22.61 5.65 9.09
C LEU A 265 21.96 4.54 8.26
N MET A 266 22.63 4.03 7.22
CA MET A 266 22.12 2.89 6.43
C MET A 266 21.99 1.61 7.26
N SER A 267 22.95 1.31 8.15
CA SER A 267 22.85 0.14 9.03
C SER A 267 21.62 0.21 9.96
N ALA A 268 21.28 1.41 10.45
CA ALA A 268 20.08 1.61 11.24
C ALA A 268 18.80 1.46 10.40
N MET A 269 18.83 1.90 9.13
CA MET A 269 17.72 1.72 8.19
C MET A 269 17.47 0.24 7.85
N ASP A 270 18.53 -0.55 7.70
CA ASP A 270 18.43 -2.01 7.49
C ASP A 270 17.79 -2.69 8.71
N GLU A 271 18.15 -2.28 9.93
CA GLU A 271 17.52 -2.78 11.17
C GLU A 271 16.03 -2.45 11.21
N VAL A 272 15.64 -1.21 10.85
CA VAL A 272 14.24 -0.80 10.75
C VAL A 272 13.48 -1.64 9.72
N GLY A 273 14.07 -1.89 8.56
CA GLY A 273 13.51 -2.76 7.53
C GLY A 273 13.28 -4.19 8.04
N ARG A 274 14.24 -4.76 8.76
CA ARG A 274 14.12 -6.08 9.40
C ARG A 274 13.02 -6.11 10.46
N LEU A 275 12.97 -5.12 11.36
CA LEU A 275 11.95 -5.03 12.42
C LEU A 275 10.54 -4.88 11.85
N PHE A 276 10.39 -4.12 10.76
CA PHE A 276 9.13 -4.00 10.03
C PHE A 276 8.72 -5.33 9.39
N GLY A 277 9.67 -6.03 8.74
CA GLY A 277 9.43 -7.36 8.16
C GLY A 277 9.05 -8.43 9.20
N GLU A 278 9.57 -8.33 10.42
CA GLU A 278 9.22 -9.19 11.57
C GLU A 278 7.89 -8.80 12.24
N GLY A 279 7.26 -7.68 11.85
CA GLY A 279 6.05 -7.17 12.50
C GLY A 279 6.27 -6.56 13.89
N LYS A 280 7.54 -6.28 14.25
CA LYS A 280 7.94 -5.62 15.52
C LYS A 280 7.95 -4.10 15.42
N MET A 281 7.95 -3.57 14.21
CA MET A 281 7.83 -2.15 13.92
C MET A 281 6.67 -1.95 12.94
N PHE A 282 5.93 -0.86 13.12
CA PHE A 282 4.73 -0.56 12.35
C PHE A 282 4.98 0.53 11.32
N LEU A 283 4.10 0.62 10.32
CA LEU A 283 4.19 1.63 9.26
C LEU A 283 4.43 3.06 9.78
N PRO A 284 3.76 3.52 10.87
CA PRO A 284 3.91 4.90 11.33
C PRO A 284 5.31 5.18 11.86
N GLN A 285 5.91 4.18 12.49
CA GLN A 285 7.28 4.26 12.98
C GLN A 285 8.27 4.30 11.83
N VAL A 286 8.06 3.48 10.79
CA VAL A 286 8.88 3.51 9.57
C VAL A 286 8.82 4.87 8.87
N VAL A 287 7.63 5.50 8.81
CA VAL A 287 7.46 6.86 8.27
C VAL A 287 8.19 7.90 9.14
N LYS A 288 8.15 7.79 10.46
CA LYS A 288 8.92 8.67 11.36
C LYS A 288 10.43 8.49 11.19
N THR A 289 10.91 7.25 11.07
CA THR A 289 12.31 6.95 10.74
C THR A 289 12.69 7.61 9.41
N ALA A 290 11.84 7.52 8.38
CA ALA A 290 12.06 8.18 7.08
C ALA A 290 12.32 9.69 7.22
N ARG A 291 11.49 10.35 8.03
CA ARG A 291 11.58 11.81 8.26
C ARG A 291 12.88 12.16 8.97
N THR A 292 13.24 11.39 9.99
CA THR A 292 14.48 11.57 10.74
C THR A 292 15.70 11.32 9.85
N MET A 293 15.66 10.31 8.99
CA MET A 293 16.70 10.06 7.99
C MET A 293 16.84 11.21 6.99
N LYS A 294 15.71 11.73 6.48
CA LYS A 294 15.72 12.89 5.59
C LYS A 294 16.30 14.14 6.26
N GLN A 295 15.99 14.36 7.54
CA GLN A 295 16.60 15.42 8.35
C GLN A 295 18.11 15.21 8.47
N ALA A 296 18.57 13.99 8.76
CA ALA A 296 19.99 13.66 8.84
C ALA A 296 20.72 13.98 7.53
N VAL A 297 20.18 13.53 6.39
CA VAL A 297 20.75 13.81 5.06
C VAL A 297 20.75 15.32 4.77
N ALA A 298 19.69 16.05 5.13
CA ALA A 298 19.64 17.50 4.95
C ALA A 298 20.72 18.23 5.77
N ILE A 299 21.01 17.78 7.00
CA ILE A 299 22.09 18.31 7.84
C ILE A 299 23.47 18.01 7.21
N LEU A 300 23.64 16.83 6.62
CA LEU A 300 24.89 16.42 5.98
C LEU A 300 25.10 17.02 4.56
N GLN A 301 24.04 17.50 3.91
CA GLN A 301 24.06 18.00 2.53
C GLN A 301 25.12 19.08 2.25
N PRO A 302 25.35 20.09 3.12
CA PRO A 302 26.39 21.09 2.91
C PRO A 302 27.80 20.48 2.86
N TYR A 303 28.04 19.44 3.67
CA TYR A 303 29.33 18.74 3.76
C TYR A 303 29.57 17.79 2.58
N LEU A 304 28.50 17.22 2.02
CA LEU A 304 28.56 16.47 0.75
C LEU A 304 29.03 17.37 -0.40
N ASN A 305 28.43 18.56 -0.50
CA ASN A 305 28.74 19.52 -1.58
C ASN A 305 30.15 20.13 -1.43
N ALA A 306 30.63 20.34 -0.21
CA ALA A 306 32.00 20.81 0.05
C ALA A 306 33.07 19.77 -0.32
N SER A 307 32.73 18.47 -0.19
CA SER A 307 33.60 17.35 -0.58
C SER A 307 33.58 17.07 -2.09
N ALA A 308 32.49 17.46 -2.79
CA ALA A 308 32.26 17.24 -4.21
C ALA A 308 33.20 18.03 -5.15
N VAL A 309 34.02 18.95 -4.64
CA VAL A 309 35.10 19.59 -5.44
C VAL A 309 36.22 18.58 -5.78
N SER A 310 36.25 17.38 -5.17
CA SER A 310 37.31 16.39 -5.38
C SER A 310 36.89 14.99 -5.85
N THR A 311 35.59 14.68 -5.92
CA THR A 311 35.10 13.38 -6.43
C THR A 311 33.69 13.52 -6.98
N ASN A 312 33.43 12.98 -8.18
CA ASN A 312 32.09 12.81 -8.75
C ASN A 312 31.18 12.09 -7.74
N THR A 313 30.38 12.84 -6.98
CA THR A 313 29.35 12.30 -6.09
C THR A 313 28.35 11.50 -6.92
N SER A 314 28.14 10.24 -6.54
CA SER A 314 27.08 9.38 -7.07
C SER A 314 25.73 10.06 -6.85
N GLN A 315 25.03 10.39 -7.94
CA GLN A 315 23.63 10.79 -7.85
C GLN A 315 22.81 9.67 -7.19
N ALA A 316 21.83 10.05 -6.36
CA ALA A 316 20.86 9.12 -5.79
C ALA A 316 20.22 8.30 -6.91
N ARG A 317 20.18 6.97 -6.74
CA ARG A 317 19.59 6.08 -7.74
C ARG A 317 18.10 6.33 -7.84
N LYS A 318 17.58 6.43 -9.06
CA LYS A 318 16.20 6.78 -9.36
C LYS A 318 15.35 5.54 -9.59
N ILE A 319 14.21 5.44 -8.91
CA ILE A 319 13.26 4.34 -9.08
C ILE A 319 11.90 4.93 -9.46
N VAL A 320 11.39 4.55 -10.62
CA VAL A 320 10.02 4.90 -11.04
C VAL A 320 9.06 3.87 -10.45
N MET A 321 8.09 4.33 -9.65
CA MET A 321 7.05 3.49 -9.05
C MET A 321 5.71 3.75 -9.72
N ALA A 322 4.98 2.71 -10.11
CA ALA A 322 3.68 2.84 -10.74
C ALA A 322 2.73 1.70 -10.32
N THR A 323 1.47 2.05 -10.02
CA THR A 323 0.40 1.05 -10.01
C THR A 323 -0.12 0.95 -11.46
N VAL A 324 -0.11 -0.27 -11.99
CA VAL A 324 -0.36 -0.52 -13.42
C VAL A 324 -1.78 -0.11 -13.85
N LYS A 325 -1.97 0.04 -15.16
CA LYS A 325 -3.25 0.42 -15.77
C LYS A 325 -4.42 -0.40 -15.23
N GLY A 326 -5.56 0.27 -15.01
CA GLY A 326 -6.79 -0.35 -14.50
C GLY A 326 -6.79 -0.66 -13.00
N ASP A 327 -5.64 -0.56 -12.33
CA ASP A 327 -5.50 -0.79 -10.91
C ASP A 327 -5.36 0.51 -10.12
N VAL A 328 -6.08 0.61 -9.02
CA VAL A 328 -6.17 1.79 -8.14
C VAL A 328 -5.51 1.57 -6.80
N HIS A 329 -5.05 0.35 -6.52
CA HIS A 329 -4.53 0.01 -5.20
C HIS A 329 -3.07 0.42 -5.10
N ASP A 330 -2.80 1.44 -4.29
CA ASP A 330 -1.48 2.04 -4.13
C ASP A 330 -0.92 2.00 -2.72
N ILE A 331 -1.69 1.56 -1.72
CA ILE A 331 -1.23 1.50 -0.32
C ILE A 331 0.12 0.77 -0.22
N GLY A 332 0.21 -0.43 -0.81
CA GLY A 332 1.46 -1.19 -0.82
C GLY A 332 2.60 -0.47 -1.57
N LYS A 333 2.30 0.14 -2.72
CA LYS A 333 3.25 0.93 -3.50
C LYS A 333 3.78 2.11 -2.69
N ASN A 334 2.91 2.90 -2.07
CA ASN A 334 3.27 4.09 -1.31
C ASN A 334 4.17 3.72 -0.12
N ILE A 335 3.92 2.57 0.52
CA ILE A 335 4.80 2.05 1.56
C ILE A 335 6.19 1.72 1.00
N VAL A 336 6.25 1.03 -0.14
CA VAL A 336 7.53 0.73 -0.81
C VAL A 336 8.24 2.03 -1.22
N SER A 337 7.52 3.00 -1.78
CA SER A 337 8.04 4.32 -2.16
C SER A 337 8.65 5.03 -0.95
N VAL A 338 7.94 5.05 0.19
CA VAL A 338 8.46 5.62 1.44
C VAL A 338 9.71 4.87 1.88
N ILE A 339 9.65 3.54 1.96
CA ILE A 339 10.77 2.70 2.43
C ILE A 339 12.01 2.87 1.54
N LEU A 340 11.86 2.91 0.22
CA LEU A 340 12.95 3.18 -0.72
C LEU A 340 13.52 4.59 -0.51
N ALA A 341 12.66 5.60 -0.36
CA ALA A 341 13.11 6.95 -0.05
C ALA A 341 13.86 7.03 1.30
N CYS A 342 13.46 6.24 2.30
CA CYS A 342 14.21 6.12 3.56
C CYS A 342 15.62 5.55 3.37
N ASN A 343 15.85 4.79 2.30
CA ASN A 343 17.12 4.13 2.00
C ASN A 343 17.94 4.90 0.95
N GLY A 344 17.68 6.20 0.78
CA GLY A 344 18.48 7.07 -0.08
C GLY A 344 18.17 6.99 -1.58
N TYR A 345 17.09 6.32 -1.96
CA TYR A 345 16.62 6.29 -3.35
C TYR A 345 15.77 7.51 -3.69
N GLU A 346 15.93 8.04 -4.89
CA GLU A 346 15.01 9.02 -5.46
C GLU A 346 13.82 8.28 -6.06
N VAL A 347 12.65 8.39 -5.44
CA VAL A 347 11.44 7.69 -5.90
C VAL A 347 10.55 8.64 -6.70
N ILE A 348 10.27 8.27 -7.95
CA ILE A 348 9.35 8.98 -8.85
C ILE A 348 8.06 8.17 -8.92
N ASP A 349 7.08 8.58 -8.12
CA ASP A 349 5.78 7.90 -8.07
C ASP A 349 4.82 8.45 -9.14
N LEU A 350 4.43 7.60 -10.09
CA LEU A 350 3.50 7.94 -11.17
C LEU A 350 2.03 7.82 -10.77
N GLY A 351 1.75 7.34 -9.56
CA GLY A 351 0.41 7.15 -9.04
C GLY A 351 -0.23 5.85 -9.50
N VAL A 352 -1.54 5.91 -9.74
CA VAL A 352 -2.40 4.77 -10.07
C VAL A 352 -2.89 4.78 -11.51
N MET A 353 -3.32 3.61 -11.98
CA MET A 353 -3.84 3.40 -13.33
C MET A 353 -2.88 3.88 -14.43
N VAL A 354 -1.58 3.69 -14.22
CA VAL A 354 -0.55 4.25 -15.10
C VAL A 354 -0.42 3.39 -16.36
N PRO A 355 -0.60 3.96 -17.56
CA PRO A 355 -0.45 3.21 -18.81
C PRO A 355 1.02 2.88 -19.10
N PRO A 356 1.33 1.74 -19.76
CA PRO A 356 2.69 1.30 -20.06
C PRO A 356 3.54 2.37 -20.76
N GLU A 357 2.95 3.12 -21.68
CA GLU A 357 3.62 4.15 -22.48
C GLU A 357 4.17 5.25 -21.56
N LYS A 358 3.37 5.72 -20.60
CA LYS A 358 3.76 6.75 -19.64
C LYS A 358 4.90 6.27 -18.73
N ILE A 359 4.89 4.99 -18.34
CA ILE A 359 5.97 4.40 -17.54
C ILE A 359 7.27 4.42 -18.36
N VAL A 360 7.24 3.91 -19.59
CA VAL A 360 8.41 3.87 -20.49
C VAL A 360 8.94 5.27 -20.79
N GLU A 361 8.06 6.24 -21.07
CA GLU A 361 8.42 7.64 -21.29
C GLU A 361 9.10 8.26 -20.06
N THR A 362 8.53 8.04 -18.87
CA THR A 362 9.10 8.57 -17.62
C THR A 362 10.48 7.97 -17.36
N VAL A 363 10.66 6.67 -17.55
CA VAL A 363 11.95 5.99 -17.36
C VAL A 363 13.03 6.58 -18.27
N LYS A 364 12.68 6.84 -19.54
CA LYS A 364 13.59 7.50 -20.49
C LYS A 364 13.89 8.94 -20.10
N ALA A 365 12.87 9.71 -19.75
CA ALA A 365 13.01 11.14 -19.45
C ALA A 365 13.80 11.40 -18.16
N THR A 366 13.66 10.52 -17.17
CA THR A 366 14.28 10.69 -15.84
C THR A 366 15.58 9.93 -15.68
N HIS A 367 15.94 9.09 -16.66
CA HIS A 367 17.05 8.14 -16.61
C HIS A 367 16.97 7.25 -15.37
N ALA A 368 15.78 6.69 -15.10
CA ALA A 368 15.55 5.85 -13.93
C ALA A 368 16.45 4.61 -13.95
N ASP A 369 16.98 4.23 -12.80
CA ASP A 369 17.84 3.05 -12.61
C ASP A 369 17.03 1.76 -12.46
N ALA A 370 15.77 1.84 -12.00
CA ALA A 370 14.82 0.71 -11.94
C ALA A 370 13.36 1.16 -12.06
N VAL A 371 12.47 0.20 -12.32
CA VAL A 371 11.02 0.39 -12.36
C VAL A 371 10.35 -0.56 -11.37
N GLY A 372 9.54 -0.03 -10.46
CA GLY A 372 8.66 -0.81 -9.61
C GLY A 372 7.21 -0.80 -10.10
N LEU A 373 6.65 -1.98 -10.31
CA LEU A 373 5.25 -2.17 -10.72
C LEU A 373 4.45 -2.78 -9.58
N SER A 374 3.33 -2.15 -9.24
CA SER A 374 2.38 -2.60 -8.23
C SER A 374 1.07 -3.05 -8.86
N GLY A 375 0.53 -4.17 -8.37
CA GLY A 375 -0.80 -4.66 -8.76
C GLY A 375 -1.45 -5.54 -7.69
N LEU A 376 -2.73 -5.33 -7.44
CA LEU A 376 -3.53 -6.02 -6.42
C LEU A 376 -4.63 -6.91 -7.01
N ILE A 377 -5.01 -6.72 -8.27
CA ILE A 377 -6.12 -7.45 -8.91
C ILE A 377 -5.61 -8.31 -10.07
N THR A 378 -6.39 -9.32 -10.48
CA THR A 378 -5.95 -10.28 -11.51
C THR A 378 -5.66 -9.61 -12.86
N PRO A 379 -6.45 -8.63 -13.35
CA PRO A 379 -6.12 -7.93 -14.60
C PRO A 379 -4.77 -7.19 -14.57
N SER A 380 -4.32 -6.74 -13.39
CA SER A 380 -3.01 -6.09 -13.21
C SER A 380 -1.84 -6.98 -13.63
N LEU A 381 -1.99 -8.30 -13.51
CA LEU A 381 -0.96 -9.25 -13.92
C LEU A 381 -0.72 -9.18 -15.43
N SER A 382 -1.79 -9.09 -16.23
CA SER A 382 -1.67 -8.91 -17.68
C SER A 382 -1.05 -7.56 -18.04
N GLU A 383 -1.41 -6.50 -17.31
CA GLU A 383 -0.82 -5.18 -17.53
C GLU A 383 0.68 -5.13 -17.19
N MET A 384 1.14 -5.86 -16.17
CA MET A 384 2.58 -6.00 -15.90
C MET A 384 3.34 -6.68 -17.05
N VAL A 385 2.72 -7.66 -17.73
CA VAL A 385 3.27 -8.28 -18.93
C VAL A 385 3.35 -7.27 -20.08
N ASN A 386 2.33 -6.42 -20.25
CA ASN A 386 2.32 -5.35 -21.25
C ASN A 386 3.45 -4.34 -20.99
N VAL A 387 3.65 -3.91 -19.74
CA VAL A 387 4.76 -3.01 -19.38
C VAL A 387 6.12 -3.64 -19.71
N ALA A 388 6.34 -4.90 -19.36
CA ALA A 388 7.59 -5.61 -19.69
C ALA A 388 7.83 -5.68 -21.21
N THR A 389 6.78 -5.94 -21.97
CA THR A 389 6.81 -5.98 -23.44
C THR A 389 7.16 -4.61 -24.04
N GLU A 390 6.55 -3.53 -23.54
CA GLU A 390 6.82 -2.17 -24.02
C GLU A 390 8.23 -1.69 -23.63
N MET A 391 8.71 -2.07 -22.43
CA MET A 391 10.10 -1.81 -22.03
C MET A 391 11.11 -2.54 -22.92
N GLU A 392 10.80 -3.78 -23.36
CA GLU A 392 11.64 -4.51 -24.32
C GLU A 392 11.66 -3.84 -25.69
N LYS A 393 10.49 -3.49 -26.24
CA LYS A 393 10.38 -2.76 -27.51
C LYS A 393 11.12 -1.42 -27.47
N ALA A 394 11.13 -0.77 -26.32
CA ALA A 394 11.83 0.49 -26.08
C ALA A 394 13.35 0.33 -25.92
N GLY A 395 13.88 -0.90 -25.89
CA GLY A 395 15.31 -1.19 -25.73
C GLY A 395 15.84 -0.95 -24.31
N LEU A 396 14.96 -0.79 -23.32
CA LEU A 396 15.35 -0.54 -21.94
C LEU A 396 15.92 -1.82 -21.31
N ARG A 397 16.88 -1.68 -20.39
CA ARG A 397 17.51 -2.82 -19.67
C ARG A 397 17.53 -2.65 -18.15
N VAL A 398 16.86 -1.62 -17.65
CA VAL A 398 16.75 -1.34 -16.22
C VAL A 398 15.96 -2.46 -15.52
N PRO A 399 16.31 -2.86 -14.29
CA PRO A 399 15.56 -3.86 -13.54
C PRO A 399 14.07 -3.50 -13.39
N ILE A 400 13.20 -4.51 -13.51
CA ILE A 400 11.78 -4.41 -13.18
C ILE A 400 11.55 -5.12 -11.84
N LEU A 401 11.05 -4.39 -10.85
CA LEU A 401 10.62 -4.89 -9.55
C LEU A 401 9.11 -5.10 -9.58
N ILE A 402 8.64 -6.33 -9.35
CA ILE A 402 7.22 -6.70 -9.38
C ILE A 402 6.73 -6.92 -7.95
N GLY A 403 5.65 -6.25 -7.56
CA GLY A 403 5.01 -6.44 -6.26
C GLY A 403 3.50 -6.26 -6.28
N GLY A 404 2.88 -6.60 -5.14
CA GLY A 404 1.45 -6.49 -4.91
C GLY A 404 0.74 -7.84 -4.72
N ALA A 405 -0.47 -7.81 -4.17
CA ALA A 405 -1.09 -8.98 -3.53
C ALA A 405 -1.38 -10.16 -4.48
N THR A 406 -1.68 -9.89 -5.76
CA THR A 406 -1.94 -10.93 -6.77
C THR A 406 -0.69 -11.46 -7.44
N THR A 407 0.46 -10.80 -7.23
CA THR A 407 1.72 -11.20 -7.84
C THR A 407 2.32 -12.42 -7.14
N SER A 408 3.11 -13.21 -7.89
CA SER A 408 3.85 -14.34 -7.33
C SER A 408 5.15 -14.55 -8.08
N ALA A 409 6.13 -15.19 -7.42
CA ALA A 409 7.38 -15.61 -8.05
C ALA A 409 7.12 -16.43 -9.33
N LEU A 410 6.13 -17.34 -9.27
CA LEU A 410 5.78 -18.21 -10.38
C LEU A 410 5.21 -17.42 -11.57
N HIS A 411 4.30 -16.48 -11.32
CA HIS A 411 3.74 -15.63 -12.37
C HIS A 411 4.85 -14.77 -13.03
N ALA A 412 5.70 -14.13 -12.22
CA ALA A 412 6.82 -13.34 -12.73
C ALA A 412 7.76 -14.19 -13.61
N ALA A 413 8.10 -15.40 -13.18
CA ALA A 413 8.98 -16.32 -13.92
C ALA A 413 8.36 -16.83 -15.24
N LEU A 414 7.04 -17.09 -15.27
CA LEU A 414 6.35 -17.70 -16.41
C LEU A 414 5.83 -16.69 -17.45
N LYS A 415 5.38 -15.52 -17.01
CA LYS A 415 4.60 -14.59 -17.84
C LYS A 415 5.30 -13.26 -18.08
N ILE A 416 6.02 -12.72 -17.09
CA ILE A 416 6.64 -11.40 -17.20
C ILE A 416 8.09 -11.50 -17.69
N ALA A 417 8.94 -12.23 -16.97
CA ALA A 417 10.37 -12.37 -17.30
C ALA A 417 10.65 -12.83 -18.74
N PRO A 418 9.87 -13.72 -19.38
CA PRO A 418 10.12 -14.09 -20.77
C PRO A 418 9.89 -12.97 -21.80
N GLN A 419 9.16 -11.90 -21.44
CA GLN A 419 8.90 -10.78 -22.34
C GLN A 419 9.97 -9.69 -22.27
N TYR A 420 10.97 -9.82 -21.39
CA TYR A 420 11.94 -8.78 -21.12
C TYR A 420 13.35 -9.33 -20.95
N THR A 421 14.29 -8.81 -21.73
CA THR A 421 15.70 -9.26 -21.71
C THR A 421 16.45 -8.75 -20.47
N GLY A 422 16.00 -7.65 -19.87
CA GLY A 422 16.49 -7.19 -18.56
C GLY A 422 16.11 -8.14 -17.41
N ILE A 423 16.44 -7.77 -16.18
CA ILE A 423 16.07 -8.58 -15.02
C ILE A 423 14.68 -8.21 -14.51
N VAL A 424 13.87 -9.22 -14.19
CA VAL A 424 12.59 -9.06 -13.49
C VAL A 424 12.72 -9.72 -12.13
N VAL A 425 12.48 -8.99 -11.06
CA VAL A 425 12.58 -9.48 -9.68
C VAL A 425 11.21 -9.37 -9.01
N TRP A 426 10.70 -10.46 -8.48
CA TRP A 426 9.46 -10.45 -7.70
C TRP A 426 9.76 -10.26 -6.23
N MET A 427 9.00 -9.37 -5.58
CA MET A 427 9.16 -8.99 -4.18
C MET A 427 7.90 -9.35 -3.41
N LYS A 428 8.06 -10.12 -2.33
CA LYS A 428 6.93 -10.55 -1.50
C LYS A 428 6.35 -9.41 -0.67
N ASP A 429 7.21 -8.54 -0.15
CA ASP A 429 6.84 -7.46 0.77
C ASP A 429 7.77 -6.25 0.61
N ALA A 430 7.42 -5.17 1.30
CA ALA A 430 8.11 -3.90 1.15
C ALA A 430 9.53 -3.90 1.74
N ALA A 431 9.81 -4.72 2.77
CA ALA A 431 11.14 -4.80 3.37
C ALA A 431 12.15 -5.40 2.39
N GLN A 432 11.72 -6.40 1.60
CA GLN A 432 12.59 -7.00 0.59
C GLN A 432 13.02 -6.00 -0.50
N ASN A 433 12.19 -5.00 -0.83
CA ASN A 433 12.44 -4.05 -1.93
C ASN A 433 13.80 -3.34 -1.79
N VAL A 434 14.14 -2.95 -0.56
CA VAL A 434 15.43 -2.30 -0.24
C VAL A 434 16.58 -3.27 -0.45
N ILE A 435 16.46 -4.49 0.06
CA ILE A 435 17.51 -5.51 -0.03
C ILE A 435 17.80 -5.84 -1.50
N ALA A 436 16.77 -6.03 -2.32
CA ALA A 436 16.97 -6.29 -3.74
C ALA A 436 17.54 -5.08 -4.47
N ALA A 437 17.08 -3.86 -4.20
CA ALA A 437 17.61 -2.65 -4.81
C ALA A 437 19.11 -2.47 -4.47
N ASN A 438 19.49 -2.65 -3.20
CA ASN A 438 20.89 -2.59 -2.75
C ASN A 438 21.76 -3.59 -3.49
N ARG A 439 21.31 -4.85 -3.63
CA ARG A 439 22.07 -5.88 -4.35
C ARG A 439 22.13 -5.62 -5.85
N LEU A 440 21.05 -5.12 -6.46
CA LEU A 440 20.99 -4.79 -7.90
C LEU A 440 21.90 -3.61 -8.26
N PHE A 441 22.02 -2.61 -7.38
CA PHE A 441 22.83 -1.42 -7.65
C PHE A 441 24.26 -1.52 -7.15
N ASN A 442 24.60 -2.52 -6.32
CA ASN A 442 25.97 -2.78 -5.89
C ASN A 442 26.80 -3.40 -7.03
N PRO A 443 27.85 -2.72 -7.54
CA PRO A 443 28.64 -3.21 -8.66
C PRO A 443 29.32 -4.57 -8.42
N LYS A 444 29.57 -4.93 -7.16
CA LYS A 444 30.22 -6.21 -6.79
C LYS A 444 29.24 -7.38 -6.75
N GLU A 445 27.97 -7.13 -6.42
CA GLU A 445 26.97 -8.19 -6.19
C GLU A 445 25.95 -8.31 -7.33
N SER A 446 25.73 -7.23 -8.08
CA SER A 446 24.65 -7.12 -9.06
C SER A 446 24.64 -8.24 -10.09
N SER A 447 25.81 -8.59 -10.66
CA SER A 447 25.93 -9.65 -11.66
C SER A 447 25.59 -11.03 -11.09
N THR A 448 26.13 -11.36 -9.91
CA THR A 448 25.86 -12.62 -9.21
C THR A 448 24.40 -12.72 -8.80
N TYR A 449 23.82 -11.63 -8.29
CA TYR A 449 22.42 -11.60 -7.89
C TYR A 449 21.48 -11.78 -9.08
N MET A 450 21.72 -11.08 -10.20
CA MET A 450 20.93 -11.26 -11.42
C MET A 450 21.03 -12.70 -11.97
N GLN A 451 22.20 -13.32 -11.92
CA GLN A 451 22.37 -14.72 -12.32
C GLN A 451 21.60 -15.69 -11.42
N GLN A 452 21.64 -15.46 -10.11
CA GLN A 452 20.88 -16.24 -9.13
C GLN A 452 19.37 -16.19 -9.45
N ILE A 453 18.80 -15.00 -9.60
CA ILE A 453 17.36 -14.84 -9.90
C ILE A 453 17.00 -15.50 -11.24
N ARG A 454 17.83 -15.37 -12.27
CA ARG A 454 17.60 -16.02 -13.57
C ARG A 454 17.58 -17.55 -13.46
N ALA A 455 18.48 -18.13 -12.65
CA ALA A 455 18.54 -19.56 -12.42
C ALA A 455 17.29 -20.06 -11.67
N GLU A 456 16.89 -19.36 -10.60
CA GLU A 456 15.68 -19.67 -9.82
C GLU A 456 14.41 -19.62 -10.71
N GLN A 457 14.29 -18.59 -11.54
CA GLN A 457 13.15 -18.48 -12.46
C GLN A 457 13.15 -19.57 -13.54
N GLU A 458 14.32 -19.97 -14.04
CA GLU A 458 14.44 -21.04 -15.02
C GLU A 458 14.07 -22.40 -14.42
N GLU A 459 14.47 -22.66 -13.17
CA GLU A 459 14.05 -23.84 -12.43
C GLU A 459 12.52 -23.87 -12.26
N MET A 460 11.91 -22.78 -11.81
CA MET A 460 10.44 -22.69 -11.70
C MET A 460 9.73 -22.98 -13.02
N ARG A 461 10.24 -22.45 -14.15
CA ARG A 461 9.69 -22.71 -15.48
C ARG A 461 9.78 -24.19 -15.86
N ARG A 462 10.91 -24.84 -15.57
CA ARG A 462 11.12 -26.28 -15.84
C ARG A 462 10.19 -27.14 -14.99
N SER A 463 10.12 -26.89 -13.68
CA SER A 463 9.23 -27.63 -12.77
C SER A 463 7.76 -27.47 -13.14
N TYR A 464 7.34 -26.28 -13.57
CA TYR A 464 5.96 -26.05 -14.00
C TYR A 464 5.59 -26.87 -15.25
N ARG A 465 6.47 -26.94 -16.25
CA ARG A 465 6.24 -27.74 -17.48
C ARG A 465 6.17 -29.25 -17.22
N GLN A 466 6.80 -29.73 -16.15
CA GLN A 466 6.77 -31.14 -15.76
C GLN A 466 5.47 -31.54 -15.05
N LYS A 467 4.73 -30.58 -14.47
CA LYS A 467 3.39 -30.83 -13.91
C LYS A 467 2.38 -31.00 -15.03
N HIS A 468 2.11 -32.24 -15.42
CA HIS A 468 0.91 -32.59 -16.17
C HIS A 468 -0.17 -32.98 -15.16
N GLU A 469 -1.15 -32.10 -14.97
CA GLU A 469 -2.42 -32.53 -14.38
C GLU A 469 -3.22 -33.22 -15.48
N GLU A 470 -3.68 -34.45 -15.23
CA GLU A 470 -4.66 -35.09 -16.11
C GLU A 470 -5.98 -34.30 -16.01
N LEU A 471 -6.24 -33.47 -17.01
CA LEU A 471 -7.47 -32.71 -17.11
C LEU A 471 -8.57 -33.61 -17.68
N LEU A 472 -9.71 -33.65 -16.99
CA LEU A 472 -10.92 -34.28 -17.50
C LEU A 472 -11.50 -33.45 -18.65
N SER A 473 -12.22 -34.11 -19.56
CA SER A 473 -13.06 -33.39 -20.52
C SER A 473 -14.16 -32.62 -19.79
N ILE A 474 -14.64 -31.53 -20.40
CA ILE A 474 -15.75 -30.74 -19.84
C ILE A 474 -17.02 -31.60 -19.62
N GLU A 475 -17.22 -32.62 -20.45
CA GLU A 475 -18.35 -33.54 -20.35
C GLU A 475 -18.23 -34.49 -19.15
N GLU A 476 -17.04 -35.03 -18.89
CA GLU A 476 -16.77 -35.88 -17.72
C GLU A 476 -16.83 -35.08 -16.43
N ALA A 477 -16.26 -33.87 -16.42
CA ALA A 477 -16.34 -32.98 -15.26
C ALA A 477 -17.80 -32.62 -14.90
N ARG A 478 -18.64 -32.36 -15.90
CA ARG A 478 -20.08 -32.09 -15.70
C ARG A 478 -20.85 -33.33 -15.24
N ARG A 479 -20.47 -34.52 -15.70
CA ARG A 479 -21.04 -35.80 -15.23
C ARG A 479 -20.68 -36.06 -13.76
N ASN A 480 -19.47 -35.71 -13.35
CA ASN A 480 -18.97 -35.83 -11.98
C ASN A 480 -19.41 -34.66 -11.07
N LYS A 481 -20.48 -33.93 -11.41
CA LYS A 481 -21.02 -32.88 -10.54
C LYS A 481 -21.39 -33.47 -9.18
N LEU A 482 -21.15 -32.71 -8.11
CA LEU A 482 -21.54 -33.11 -6.77
C LEU A 482 -23.06 -33.25 -6.70
N ASP A 483 -23.54 -34.46 -6.44
CA ASP A 483 -24.96 -34.71 -6.19
C ASP A 483 -25.23 -34.59 -4.69
N LEU A 484 -25.92 -33.51 -4.31
CA LEU A 484 -26.23 -33.20 -2.91
C LEU A 484 -27.58 -33.79 -2.46
N PHE A 485 -28.33 -34.42 -3.36
CA PHE A 485 -29.73 -34.79 -3.13
C PHE A 485 -30.09 -36.22 -3.55
N HIS A 486 -29.10 -37.09 -3.76
CA HIS A 486 -29.28 -38.54 -3.91
C HIS A 486 -28.88 -39.33 -2.67
#